data_AF-A0A9J6G761-F1
#
_entry.id   AF-A0A9J6G761-F1
#
_cell.length_a   1.000
_cell.length_b   1.000
_cell.length_c   1.000
_cell.angle_alpha   90.00
_cell.angle_beta   90.00
_cell.angle_gamma   90.00
#
_symmetry.space_group_name_H-M   'P 1'
#
loop_
_entity.id
_entity.type
_entity.pdbx_description
1 polymer ?
#
loop_
_entity_poly.entity_id
_entity_poly.type
_entity_poly.pdbx_seq_one_letter_code
_entity_poly.pdbx_strand_id
1 'polypeptide(L)'
;MQYIEECNRESPPGTTTRTPHQDGDLVLTFPSSTDASVVSWFQERLCKKVPQISVQLCRHAQMGQIALYCSPAAEHLLLRGAEELRMRKRLRPEWGGGHREFSCAEQDCFEGAGQLSGQERQRVMLHWLREGLRAAGPGDHPGPSSGHHTPCLEGQCLVEWCLAEGLLSQLVALHSCKDLDWLKRHWVLAFFRRQPLERIRHYFGAKVAMYFAWLGHYTWALALPALVGLLVGLSCGGSHGQQVQEDACLVGFTLLNMLWATIYLEMWKRYSAELSYQWGTLDEQSELLVEPRPQFRGEPSRSAVTGRLEPSYPSWKRHLFRYLVTLPVVAGCLLLVVLAVFLIFQLQHWWDEWRVQRHFLGNFSFLPKVLLAVVIHVLDTVYYRIALWLNDMENYRLDQDYEDQLIIKIALVSSCTTRMWALGMHPSGIVASYSVHFPCLHT
;
A
#
# COMPACT_ATOMS: atom_id res chain seq x y z
N MET A 1 21.39 -0.67 -4.84
CA MET A 1 22.40 -1.64 -5.30
C MET A 1 23.82 -1.27 -4.91
N GLN A 2 24.21 0.01 -4.84
CA GLN A 2 25.54 0.41 -4.35
C GLN A 2 25.83 0.16 -2.86
N TYR A 3 24.81 -0.10 -2.03
CA TYR A 3 24.98 -0.27 -0.58
C TYR A 3 25.43 -1.67 -0.12
N ILE A 4 25.44 -2.66 -1.04
CA ILE A 4 25.77 -4.06 -0.71
C ILE A 4 27.18 -4.43 -1.16
N GLU A 5 27.74 -3.76 -2.17
CA GLU A 5 29.10 -4.04 -2.66
C GLU A 5 30.23 -3.55 -1.73
N GLU A 6 29.97 -2.57 -0.85
CA GLU A 6 31.00 -2.02 0.05
C GLU A 6 31.28 -2.89 1.30
N CYS A 7 30.45 -3.88 1.61
CA CYS A 7 30.70 -4.81 2.72
C CYS A 7 31.78 -5.87 2.43
N ASN A 8 32.32 -5.93 1.21
CA ASN A 8 33.31 -6.92 0.78
C ASN A 8 34.77 -6.45 0.85
N ARG A 9 35.08 -5.26 1.39
CA ARG A 9 36.48 -4.83 1.60
C ARG A 9 36.95 -5.14 3.02
N GLU A 10 38.00 -5.96 3.06
CA GLU A 10 38.70 -6.53 4.21
C GLU A 10 38.90 -5.57 5.40
N SER A 11 38.63 -6.06 6.61
CA SER A 11 38.98 -5.41 7.87
C SER A 11 40.20 -6.10 8.54
N PRO A 12 41.04 -5.35 9.28
CA PRO A 12 42.32 -5.82 9.81
C PRO A 12 42.13 -6.76 11.03
N PRO A 13 43.17 -7.55 11.41
CA PRO A 13 43.00 -8.64 12.35
C PRO A 13 42.92 -8.12 13.79
N GLY A 14 41.87 -8.49 14.54
CA GLY A 14 41.85 -8.28 15.99
C GLY A 14 40.49 -8.05 16.64
N THR A 15 39.41 -7.84 15.88
CA THR A 15 38.06 -7.71 16.47
C THR A 15 37.14 -8.71 15.79
N THR A 16 36.51 -9.59 16.56
CA THR A 16 35.51 -10.58 16.09
C THR A 16 34.23 -9.88 15.62
N THR A 17 34.31 -9.06 14.57
CA THR A 17 33.15 -8.67 13.77
C THR A 17 32.89 -9.81 12.79
N ARG A 18 32.20 -10.85 13.27
CA ARG A 18 31.57 -11.85 12.40
C ARG A 18 30.67 -11.06 11.44
N THR A 19 30.86 -11.24 10.14
CA THR A 19 29.95 -10.71 9.12
C THR A 19 28.53 -11.14 9.49
N PRO A 20 27.53 -10.23 9.48
CA PRO A 20 26.16 -10.62 9.75
C PRO A 20 25.78 -11.69 8.72
N HIS A 21 25.26 -12.83 9.21
CA HIS A 21 24.86 -13.93 8.35
C HIS A 21 23.97 -13.39 7.23
N GLN A 22 24.24 -13.78 5.99
CA GLN A 22 23.39 -13.46 4.82
C GLN A 22 21.96 -14.05 4.94
N ASP A 23 21.65 -14.72 6.06
CA ASP A 23 20.42 -15.47 6.33
C ASP A 23 19.60 -14.86 7.50
N GLY A 24 19.78 -13.56 7.77
CA GLY A 24 18.84 -12.81 8.60
C GLY A 24 17.48 -12.72 7.91
N ASP A 25 16.40 -13.06 8.62
CA ASP A 25 15.04 -12.98 8.08
C ASP A 25 14.38 -11.63 8.46
N LEU A 26 14.65 -11.12 9.67
CA LEU A 26 14.13 -9.82 10.16
C LEU A 26 15.24 -8.97 10.79
N VAL A 27 15.08 -7.65 10.72
CA VAL A 27 15.96 -6.68 11.37
C VAL A 27 15.15 -5.68 12.17
N LEU A 28 15.55 -5.49 13.43
CA LEU A 28 15.09 -4.41 14.31
C LEU A 28 16.18 -3.35 14.38
N THR A 29 15.83 -2.11 14.06
CA THR A 29 16.76 -0.97 14.13
C THR A 29 16.39 -0.04 15.28
N PHE A 30 17.40 0.40 16.03
CA PHE A 30 17.23 1.37 17.10
C PHE A 30 17.72 2.76 16.63
N PRO A 31 17.08 3.85 17.08
CA PRO A 31 17.61 5.19 16.93
C PRO A 31 19.04 5.29 17.48
N SER A 32 19.86 6.18 16.92
CA SER A 32 21.25 6.38 17.37
C SER A 32 21.37 6.96 18.78
N SER A 33 20.30 7.57 19.29
CA SER A 33 20.20 8.16 20.63
C SER A 33 19.76 7.17 21.72
N THR A 34 19.49 5.92 21.38
CA THR A 34 18.94 4.95 22.33
C THR A 34 20.03 4.42 23.27
N ASP A 35 19.72 4.40 24.57
CA ASP A 35 20.61 3.88 25.60
C ASP A 35 20.90 2.39 25.42
N ALA A 36 22.13 1.97 25.69
CA ALA A 36 22.54 0.57 25.59
C ALA A 36 21.72 -0.36 26.52
N SER A 37 21.18 0.17 27.63
CA SER A 37 20.33 -0.56 28.58
C SER A 37 18.99 -0.99 27.97
N VAL A 38 18.39 -0.15 27.11
CA VAL A 38 17.15 -0.45 26.39
C VAL A 38 17.39 -1.62 25.42
N VAL A 39 18.51 -1.58 24.71
CA VAL A 39 18.88 -2.63 23.75
C VAL A 39 19.16 -3.95 24.47
N SER A 40 19.94 -3.93 25.55
CA SER A 40 20.24 -5.14 26.32
C SER A 40 18.98 -5.74 26.93
N TRP A 41 18.08 -4.90 27.47
CA TRP A 41 16.78 -5.34 27.97
C TRP A 41 15.98 -6.06 26.88
N PHE A 42 15.93 -5.48 25.66
CA PHE A 42 15.18 -6.06 24.55
C PHE A 42 15.77 -7.40 24.11
N GLN A 43 17.10 -7.48 24.03
CA GLN A 43 17.82 -8.71 23.69
C GLN A 43 17.57 -9.81 24.73
N GLU A 44 17.72 -9.52 26.03
CA GLU A 44 17.48 -10.49 27.10
C GLU A 44 16.03 -10.97 27.10
N ARG A 45 15.09 -10.05 26.89
CA ARG A 45 13.66 -10.36 26.85
C ARG A 45 13.32 -11.25 25.67
N LEU A 46 13.85 -10.95 24.48
CA LEU A 46 13.70 -11.79 23.29
C LEU A 46 14.22 -13.20 23.54
N CYS A 47 15.46 -13.33 24.01
CA CYS A 47 16.07 -14.63 24.29
C CYS A 47 15.27 -15.45 25.34
N LYS A 48 14.68 -14.78 26.34
CA LYS A 48 13.95 -15.43 27.42
C LYS A 48 12.51 -15.82 27.05
N LYS A 49 11.79 -14.92 26.36
CA LYS A 49 10.36 -15.10 26.05
C LYS A 49 10.13 -15.82 24.73
N VAL A 50 11.08 -15.74 23.80
CA VAL A 50 10.94 -16.30 22.45
C VAL A 50 12.19 -17.14 22.10
N PRO A 51 12.36 -18.33 22.73
CA PRO A 51 13.52 -19.19 22.47
C PRO A 51 13.57 -19.73 21.03
N GLN A 52 12.48 -19.57 20.27
CA GLN A 52 12.37 -19.98 18.88
C GLN A 52 13.19 -19.08 17.92
N ILE A 53 13.55 -17.87 18.36
CA ILE A 53 14.29 -16.88 17.56
C ILE A 53 15.72 -16.76 18.10
N SER A 54 16.69 -16.90 17.21
CA SER A 54 18.08 -16.53 17.47
C SER A 54 18.28 -15.06 17.15
N VAL A 55 18.93 -14.33 18.07
CA VAL A 55 19.14 -12.88 17.97
C VAL A 55 20.64 -12.60 17.91
N GLN A 56 21.06 -11.82 16.92
CA GLN A 56 22.43 -11.35 16.76
C GLN A 56 22.47 -9.83 16.81
N LEU A 57 23.25 -9.29 17.74
CA LEU A 57 23.48 -7.86 17.86
C LEU A 57 24.59 -7.44 16.90
N CYS A 58 24.30 -6.46 16.05
CA CYS A 58 25.28 -5.86 15.15
C CYS A 58 25.22 -4.34 15.28
N ARG A 59 26.41 -3.71 15.25
CA ARG A 59 26.52 -2.25 15.22
C ARG A 59 26.98 -1.82 13.85
N HIS A 60 26.19 -0.98 13.18
CA HIS A 60 26.57 -0.46 11.87
C HIS A 60 27.65 0.61 12.03
N ALA A 61 28.83 0.36 11.47
CA ALA A 61 29.99 1.24 11.59
C ALA A 61 29.76 2.64 10.99
N GLN A 62 28.97 2.75 9.90
CA GLN A 62 28.76 4.02 9.19
C GLN A 62 27.62 4.87 9.77
N MET A 63 26.52 4.25 10.24
CA MET A 63 25.36 4.98 10.76
C MET A 63 25.37 5.14 12.28
N GLY A 64 26.26 4.45 12.99
CA GLY A 64 26.29 4.39 14.45
C GLY A 64 25.08 3.69 15.09
N GLN A 65 24.10 3.27 14.27
CA GLN A 65 22.88 2.59 14.70
C GLN A 65 23.16 1.15 15.13
N ILE A 66 22.43 0.73 16.15
CA ILE A 66 22.43 -0.64 16.62
C ILE A 66 21.27 -1.37 15.95
N ALA A 67 21.54 -2.57 15.44
CA ALA A 67 20.56 -3.42 14.81
C ALA A 67 20.58 -4.82 15.44
N LEU A 68 19.39 -5.38 15.67
CA LEU A 68 19.23 -6.78 16.05
C LEU A 68 18.77 -7.56 14.81
N TYR A 69 19.60 -8.49 14.37
CA TYR A 69 19.28 -9.45 13.33
C TYR A 69 18.61 -10.65 13.98
N CYS A 70 17.40 -10.97 13.52
CA CYS A 70 16.64 -12.11 13.98
C CYS A 70 16.62 -13.18 12.89
N SER A 71 16.94 -14.41 13.29
CA SER A 71 16.85 -15.61 12.45
C SER A 71 16.19 -16.74 13.24
N PRO A 72 15.49 -17.67 12.59
CA PRO A 72 14.91 -18.82 13.29
C PRO A 72 16.00 -19.68 13.92
N ALA A 73 15.78 -20.17 15.15
CA ALA A 73 16.75 -21.04 15.82
C ALA A 73 16.87 -22.42 15.14
N ALA A 74 15.77 -22.93 14.55
CA ALA A 74 15.75 -24.15 13.76
C ALA A 74 14.57 -24.17 12.78
N GLU A 75 14.70 -24.88 11.65
CA GLU A 75 13.65 -24.91 10.62
C GLU A 75 12.37 -25.63 11.05
N HIS A 76 12.47 -26.70 11.84
CA HIS A 76 11.29 -27.41 12.34
C HIS A 76 10.41 -26.54 13.25
N LEU A 77 11.00 -25.54 13.92
CA LEU A 77 10.25 -24.58 14.72
C LEU A 77 9.38 -23.70 13.82
N LEU A 78 9.85 -23.32 12.63
CA LEU A 78 9.06 -22.52 11.69
C LEU A 78 7.78 -23.24 11.27
N LEU A 79 7.84 -24.57 11.12
CA LEU A 79 6.66 -25.38 10.82
C LEU A 79 5.66 -25.35 11.97
N ARG A 80 6.14 -25.42 13.21
CA ARG A 80 5.28 -25.25 14.39
C ARG A 80 4.65 -23.86 14.46
N GLY A 81 5.42 -22.82 14.16
CA GLY A 81 4.89 -21.46 14.07
C GLY A 81 3.88 -21.29 12.93
N ALA A 82 4.03 -22.05 11.85
CA ALA A 82 3.07 -22.09 10.76
C ALA A 82 1.73 -22.71 11.17
N GLU A 83 1.76 -23.73 12.01
CA GLU A 83 0.58 -24.35 12.61
C GLU A 83 -0.07 -23.43 13.67
N GLU A 84 0.72 -22.75 14.50
CA GLU A 84 0.23 -21.74 15.46
C GLU A 84 -0.51 -20.59 14.75
N LEU A 85 0.03 -20.13 13.63
CA LEU A 85 -0.60 -19.13 12.75
C LEU A 85 -1.81 -19.67 11.97
N ARG A 86 -2.08 -20.98 12.02
CA ARG A 86 -3.09 -21.67 11.22
C ARG A 86 -2.98 -21.31 9.73
N MET A 87 -1.76 -21.26 9.21
CA MET A 87 -1.54 -20.91 7.81
C MET A 87 -2.19 -21.93 6.90
N ARG A 88 -2.91 -21.47 5.88
CA ARG A 88 -3.61 -22.35 4.95
C ARG A 88 -2.67 -22.76 3.82
N LYS A 89 -2.42 -24.06 3.67
CA LYS A 89 -1.61 -24.63 2.60
C LYS A 89 -2.44 -25.54 1.70
N ARG A 90 -1.98 -25.71 0.47
CA ARG A 90 -2.63 -26.56 -0.52
C ARG A 90 -2.32 -28.03 -0.22
N LEU A 91 -3.35 -28.86 -0.19
CA LEU A 91 -3.23 -30.30 -0.08
C LEU A 91 -2.82 -30.90 -1.43
N ARG A 92 -2.05 -31.99 -1.39
CA ARG A 92 -1.73 -32.74 -2.61
C ARG A 92 -3.02 -33.27 -3.25
N PRO A 93 -3.06 -33.39 -4.58
CA PRO A 93 -4.25 -33.85 -5.30
C PRO A 93 -4.72 -35.26 -4.86
N GLU A 94 -3.80 -36.09 -4.37
CA GLU A 94 -4.09 -37.44 -3.85
C GLU A 94 -5.01 -37.44 -2.63
N TRP A 95 -5.01 -36.36 -1.83
CA TRP A 95 -5.76 -36.25 -0.57
C TRP A 95 -7.00 -35.36 -0.70
N GLY A 96 -7.54 -35.20 -1.91
CA GLY A 96 -8.74 -34.40 -2.19
C GLY A 96 -8.47 -32.95 -2.59
N GLY A 97 -7.21 -32.51 -2.55
CA GLY A 97 -6.81 -31.15 -2.95
C GLY A 97 -7.40 -30.04 -2.07
N GLY A 98 -7.42 -28.81 -2.60
CA GLY A 98 -7.94 -27.63 -1.88
C GLY A 98 -7.00 -27.07 -0.83
N HIS A 99 -7.50 -26.14 -0.01
CA HIS A 99 -6.74 -25.46 1.05
C HIS A 99 -7.20 -25.88 2.44
N ARG A 100 -6.26 -26.30 3.28
CA ARG A 100 -6.50 -26.67 4.68
C ARG A 100 -5.48 -25.97 5.58
N GLU A 101 -5.86 -25.75 6.84
CA GLU A 101 -4.92 -25.28 7.87
C GLU A 101 -3.77 -26.27 8.00
N PHE A 102 -2.55 -25.73 8.01
CA PHE A 102 -1.33 -26.52 8.11
C PHE A 102 -1.21 -27.14 9.50
N SER A 103 -0.93 -28.44 9.55
CA SER A 103 -0.58 -29.15 10.78
C SER A 103 0.75 -29.87 10.60
N CYS A 104 1.61 -29.80 11.62
CA CYS A 104 2.90 -30.48 11.59
C CYS A 104 2.76 -32.00 11.56
N ALA A 105 1.70 -32.55 12.14
CA ALA A 105 1.44 -33.99 12.16
C ALA A 105 1.11 -34.55 10.77
N GLU A 106 0.49 -33.74 9.91
CA GLU A 106 0.03 -34.13 8.56
C GLU A 106 0.88 -33.46 7.46
N GLN A 107 2.14 -33.13 7.73
CA GLN A 107 3.01 -32.37 6.81
C GLN A 107 3.12 -32.99 5.40
N ASP A 108 3.13 -34.33 5.32
CA ASP A 108 3.24 -35.07 4.06
C ASP A 108 2.02 -34.94 3.15
N CYS A 109 0.85 -34.59 3.70
CA CYS A 109 -0.38 -34.39 2.94
C CYS A 109 -0.36 -33.08 2.13
N PHE A 110 0.53 -32.13 2.47
CA PHE A 110 0.63 -30.83 1.83
C PHE A 110 1.59 -30.82 0.63
N GLU A 111 1.31 -29.95 -0.35
CA GLU A 111 2.23 -29.69 -1.45
C GLU A 111 3.52 -29.03 -0.93
N GLY A 112 4.67 -29.48 -1.44
CA GLY A 112 5.98 -28.98 -1.00
C GLY A 112 6.46 -29.50 0.36
N ALA A 113 5.79 -30.51 0.94
CA ALA A 113 6.20 -31.21 2.17
C ALA A 113 6.62 -30.25 3.30
N GLY A 114 5.84 -29.18 3.51
CA GLY A 114 6.11 -28.19 4.56
C GLY A 114 7.10 -27.08 4.21
N GLN A 115 7.73 -27.06 3.04
CA GLN A 115 8.61 -25.95 2.64
C GLN A 115 7.86 -24.61 2.74
N LEU A 116 8.46 -23.64 3.44
CA LEU A 116 7.93 -22.30 3.62
C LEU A 116 8.66 -21.34 2.67
N SER A 117 7.90 -20.49 1.99
CA SER A 117 8.45 -19.40 1.21
C SER A 117 9.08 -18.33 2.12
N GLY A 118 9.97 -17.50 1.55
CA GLY A 118 10.63 -16.43 2.30
C GLY A 118 9.64 -15.51 3.04
N GLN A 119 8.54 -15.15 2.38
CA GLN A 119 7.48 -14.33 2.98
C GLN A 119 6.74 -15.05 4.11
N GLU A 120 6.43 -16.35 3.96
CA GLU A 120 5.79 -17.13 5.03
C GLU A 120 6.69 -17.28 6.25
N ARG A 121 8.00 -17.48 6.04
CA ARG A 121 9.00 -17.54 7.12
C ARG A 121 9.02 -16.22 7.91
N GLN A 122 9.08 -15.09 7.22
CA GLN A 122 9.06 -13.76 7.82
C GLN A 122 7.75 -13.50 8.57
N ARG A 123 6.62 -13.96 8.03
CA ARG A 123 5.31 -13.86 8.69
C ARG A 123 5.26 -14.64 10.01
N VAL A 124 5.79 -15.87 10.03
CA VAL A 124 5.91 -16.69 11.26
C VAL A 124 6.78 -15.98 12.30
N MET A 125 7.90 -15.42 11.88
CA MET A 125 8.79 -14.71 12.81
C MET A 125 8.18 -13.42 13.35
N LEU A 126 7.47 -12.66 12.51
CA LEU A 126 6.74 -11.48 12.95
C LEU A 126 5.66 -11.85 13.98
N HIS A 127 4.96 -12.96 13.78
CA HIS A 127 4.01 -13.50 14.74
C HIS A 127 4.69 -13.80 16.08
N TRP A 128 5.76 -14.61 16.09
CA TRP A 128 6.46 -14.90 17.35
C TRP A 128 7.00 -13.67 18.08
N LEU A 129 7.46 -12.66 17.34
CA LEU A 129 7.88 -11.38 17.94
C LEU A 129 6.70 -10.65 18.60
N ARG A 130 5.54 -10.57 17.94
CA ARG A 130 4.35 -9.87 18.44
C ARG A 130 3.68 -10.61 19.59
N GLU A 131 3.51 -11.92 19.45
CA GLU A 131 2.90 -12.79 20.46
C GLU A 131 3.80 -12.99 21.67
N GLY A 132 5.11 -13.15 21.46
CA GLY A 132 6.07 -13.47 22.51
C GLY A 132 6.50 -12.28 23.34
N LEU A 133 6.56 -11.08 22.74
CA LEU A 133 6.89 -9.84 23.43
C LEU A 133 5.62 -9.06 23.81
N ARG A 134 4.86 -9.63 24.74
CA ARG A 134 3.73 -8.93 25.37
C ARG A 134 4.11 -8.41 26.76
N ALA A 135 3.58 -7.24 27.10
CA ALA A 135 3.77 -6.63 28.41
C ALA A 135 3.09 -7.50 29.48
N ALA A 136 3.84 -7.88 30.53
CA ALA A 136 3.30 -8.66 31.64
C ALA A 136 2.53 -7.79 32.66
N GLY A 137 2.66 -6.47 32.58
CA GLY A 137 1.97 -5.52 33.45
C GLY A 137 2.35 -4.06 33.16
N PRO A 138 1.71 -3.09 33.83
CA PRO A 138 1.77 -1.65 33.51
C PRO A 138 3.11 -0.95 33.80
N GLY A 139 4.18 -1.70 34.12
CA GLY A 139 5.54 -1.17 34.32
C GLY A 139 6.64 -1.98 33.61
N ASP A 140 6.27 -2.92 32.74
CA ASP A 140 7.20 -3.81 32.03
C ASP A 140 7.61 -3.20 30.67
N HIS A 141 8.24 -2.02 30.71
CA HIS A 141 8.73 -1.32 29.52
C HIS A 141 10.23 -0.97 29.61
N PRO A 142 10.96 -0.93 28.49
CA PRO A 142 12.41 -0.66 28.50
C PRO A 142 12.79 0.79 28.80
N GLY A 143 11.86 1.75 28.68
CA GLY A 143 12.14 3.18 28.79
C GLY A 143 12.34 3.69 30.22
N PRO A 144 13.14 4.77 30.42
CA PRO A 144 13.25 5.42 31.71
C PRO A 144 11.89 6.00 32.15
N SER A 145 11.54 5.84 33.42
CA SER A 145 10.26 6.29 34.02
C SER A 145 10.04 7.81 34.01
N SER A 146 11.00 8.59 33.50
CA SER A 146 10.99 10.05 33.40
C SER A 146 10.52 10.60 32.04
N GLY A 147 10.24 9.74 31.04
CA GLY A 147 9.71 10.17 29.75
C GLY A 147 8.18 10.30 29.74
N HIS A 148 7.63 11.23 28.95
CA HIS A 148 6.18 11.36 28.68
C HIS A 148 5.67 10.23 27.76
N HIS A 149 5.94 8.97 28.10
CA HIS A 149 5.47 7.82 27.33
C HIS A 149 4.09 7.38 27.78
N THR A 150 3.27 6.89 26.85
CA THR A 150 1.97 6.33 27.21
C THR A 150 2.17 5.04 28.02
N PRO A 151 1.42 4.83 29.11
CA PRO A 151 1.56 3.63 29.92
C PRO A 151 1.18 2.39 29.09
N CYS A 152 2.08 1.40 29.06
CA CYS A 152 1.83 0.15 28.34
C CYS A 152 0.74 -0.67 29.05
N LEU A 153 -0.27 -1.12 28.30
CA LEU A 153 -1.34 -1.95 28.85
C LEU A 153 -0.89 -3.40 29.00
N GLU A 154 -1.44 -4.09 30.01
CA GLU A 154 -1.18 -5.53 30.20
C GLU A 154 -1.64 -6.33 28.97
N GLY A 155 -0.76 -7.17 28.42
CA GLY A 155 -1.03 -7.98 27.24
C GLY A 155 -0.83 -7.27 25.89
N GLN A 156 -0.48 -5.98 25.88
CA GLN A 156 -0.16 -5.23 24.67
C GLN A 156 1.17 -5.72 24.06
N CYS A 157 1.25 -5.69 22.72
CA CYS A 157 2.48 -5.99 21.99
C CYS A 157 3.53 -4.88 22.23
N LEU A 158 4.65 -5.25 22.86
CA LEU A 158 5.73 -4.32 23.20
C LEU A 158 6.46 -3.80 21.96
N VAL A 159 6.59 -4.64 20.92
CA VAL A 159 7.28 -4.26 19.67
C VAL A 159 6.56 -3.09 19.00
N GLU A 160 5.24 -3.22 18.88
CA GLU A 160 4.38 -2.22 18.27
C GLU A 160 4.30 -0.94 19.09
N TRP A 161 4.22 -1.07 20.42
CA TRP A 161 4.28 0.07 21.32
C TRP A 161 5.63 0.81 21.24
N CYS A 162 6.76 0.08 21.20
CA CYS A 162 8.08 0.67 21.06
C CYS A 162 8.27 1.39 19.73
N LEU A 163 7.66 0.91 18.65
CA LEU A 163 7.65 1.60 17.35
C LEU A 163 6.81 2.89 17.41
N ALA A 164 5.67 2.86 18.11
CA ALA A 164 4.81 4.03 18.26
C ALA A 164 5.45 5.13 19.13
N GLU A 165 6.16 4.75 20.19
CA GLU A 165 6.89 5.66 21.09
C GLU A 165 8.26 6.09 20.54
N GLY A 166 8.70 5.53 19.40
CA GLY A 166 9.98 5.85 18.77
C GLY A 166 11.21 5.28 19.47
N LEU A 167 11.04 4.32 20.39
CA LEU A 167 12.15 3.56 20.99
C LEU A 167 12.79 2.59 19.99
N LEU A 168 11.96 2.06 19.07
CA LEU A 168 12.38 1.35 17.88
C LEU A 168 12.20 2.26 16.67
N SER A 169 13.19 2.31 15.79
CA SER A 169 13.11 3.07 14.55
C SER A 169 12.23 2.33 13.55
N GLN A 170 12.60 1.10 13.20
CA GLN A 170 11.88 0.27 12.23
C GLN A 170 12.11 -1.22 12.49
N LEU A 171 11.07 -2.01 12.18
CA LEU A 171 11.11 -3.48 12.07
C LEU A 171 10.91 -3.82 10.59
N VAL A 172 11.95 -4.36 9.94
CA VAL A 172 11.96 -4.61 8.50
C VAL A 172 12.31 -6.06 8.21
N ALA A 173 11.62 -6.65 7.25
CA ALA A 173 11.95 -7.97 6.72
C ALA A 173 13.10 -7.88 5.71
N LEU A 174 14.11 -8.72 5.84
CA LEU A 174 15.29 -8.69 4.98
C LEU A 174 15.01 -9.30 3.60
N HIS A 175 15.57 -8.71 2.57
CA HIS A 175 15.45 -9.21 1.21
C HIS A 175 16.46 -10.33 0.93
N SER A 176 15.98 -11.48 0.44
CA SER A 176 16.85 -12.47 -0.20
C SER A 176 17.35 -11.91 -1.55
N CYS A 177 18.66 -11.70 -1.67
CA CYS A 177 19.28 -11.15 -2.88
C CYS A 177 19.14 -12.09 -4.08
N LYS A 178 19.23 -13.40 -3.85
CA LYS A 178 19.16 -14.43 -4.90
C LYS A 178 17.79 -14.44 -5.60
N ASP A 179 16.71 -14.39 -4.82
CA ASP A 179 15.34 -14.42 -5.36
C ASP A 179 15.00 -13.09 -6.05
N LEU A 180 15.45 -11.97 -5.49
CA LEU A 180 15.26 -10.65 -6.08
C LEU A 180 15.96 -10.52 -7.43
N ASP A 181 17.21 -10.98 -7.53
CA ASP A 181 17.97 -10.97 -8.78
C ASP A 181 17.32 -11.84 -9.86
N TRP A 182 16.77 -12.98 -9.46
CA TRP A 182 16.02 -13.83 -10.37
C TRP A 182 14.76 -13.12 -10.89
N LEU A 183 13.96 -12.52 -10.00
CA LEU A 183 12.75 -11.76 -10.34
C LEU A 183 13.09 -10.58 -11.26
N LYS A 184 14.17 -9.85 -10.98
CA LYS A 184 14.62 -8.73 -11.82
C LYS A 184 14.92 -9.18 -13.25
N ARG A 185 15.65 -10.29 -13.43
CA ARG A 185 16.03 -10.79 -14.76
C ARG A 185 14.86 -11.41 -15.55
N HIS A 186 13.98 -12.16 -14.89
CA HIS A 186 12.97 -12.97 -15.57
C HIS A 186 11.58 -12.35 -15.63
N TRP A 187 11.31 -11.33 -14.82
CA TRP A 187 10.04 -10.63 -14.82
C TRP A 187 10.20 -9.17 -15.25
N VAL A 188 11.03 -8.38 -14.55
CA VAL A 188 11.13 -6.93 -14.83
C VAL A 188 11.79 -6.63 -16.18
N LEU A 189 12.88 -7.32 -16.50
CA LEU A 189 13.60 -7.13 -17.76
C LEU A 189 13.00 -7.93 -18.94
N ALA A 190 12.00 -8.78 -18.68
CA ALA A 190 11.44 -9.70 -19.67
C ALA A 190 10.08 -9.20 -20.21
N PHE A 191 10.11 -8.18 -21.08
CA PHE A 191 8.93 -7.47 -21.57
C PHE A 191 7.82 -8.34 -22.20
N PHE A 192 8.17 -9.44 -22.87
CA PHE A 192 7.20 -10.30 -23.59
C PHE A 192 6.87 -11.62 -22.88
N ARG A 193 7.36 -11.82 -21.64
CA ARG A 193 7.05 -13.04 -20.89
C ARG A 193 5.81 -12.85 -20.03
N ARG A 194 5.03 -13.91 -19.88
CA ARG A 194 3.92 -13.94 -18.92
C ARG A 194 4.47 -13.74 -17.51
N GLN A 195 3.80 -12.88 -16.74
CA GLN A 195 4.19 -12.55 -15.38
C GLN A 195 4.14 -13.77 -14.44
N PRO A 196 5.21 -14.07 -13.67
CA PRO A 196 5.25 -15.19 -12.74
C PRO A 196 4.58 -14.83 -11.40
N LEU A 197 3.24 -14.78 -11.37
CA LEU A 197 2.46 -14.34 -10.21
C LEU A 197 2.75 -15.14 -8.93
N GLU A 198 2.89 -16.46 -9.02
CA GLU A 198 3.19 -17.31 -7.85
C GLU A 198 4.51 -16.97 -7.18
N ARG A 199 5.56 -16.67 -7.95
CA ARG A 199 6.86 -16.29 -7.37
C ARG A 199 6.84 -14.90 -6.75
N ILE A 200 6.10 -13.97 -7.36
CA ILE A 200 5.87 -12.64 -6.78
C ILE A 200 5.14 -12.79 -5.45
N ARG A 201 4.13 -13.66 -5.38
CA ARG A 201 3.40 -13.98 -4.14
C ARG A 201 4.31 -14.58 -3.07
N HIS A 202 5.11 -15.58 -3.40
CA HIS A 202 6.01 -16.23 -2.43
C HIS A 202 7.09 -15.28 -1.88
N TYR A 203 7.45 -14.23 -2.62
CA TYR A 203 8.47 -13.26 -2.20
C TYR A 203 7.89 -12.02 -1.52
N PHE A 204 6.87 -11.38 -2.09
CA PHE A 204 6.29 -10.12 -1.60
C PHE A 204 4.95 -10.30 -0.85
N GLY A 205 4.33 -11.48 -0.93
CA GLY A 205 3.02 -11.77 -0.36
C GLY A 205 1.84 -11.53 -1.31
N ALA A 206 0.66 -11.97 -0.88
CA ALA A 206 -0.56 -11.94 -1.70
C ALA A 206 -1.04 -10.52 -2.05
N LYS A 207 -0.92 -9.54 -1.15
CA LYS A 207 -1.35 -8.15 -1.38
C LYS A 207 -0.62 -7.51 -2.57
N VAL A 208 0.72 -7.64 -2.61
CA VAL A 208 1.54 -7.11 -3.69
C VAL A 208 1.34 -7.91 -4.98
N ALA A 209 1.22 -9.23 -4.89
CA ALA A 209 0.93 -10.08 -6.05
C ALA A 209 -0.42 -9.75 -6.69
N MET A 210 -1.45 -9.44 -5.89
CA MET A 210 -2.78 -9.03 -6.39
C MET A 210 -2.71 -7.74 -7.21
N TYR A 211 -1.96 -6.74 -6.74
CA TYR A 211 -1.72 -5.50 -7.49
C TYR A 211 -1.09 -5.77 -8.85
N PHE A 212 -0.05 -6.61 -8.87
CA PHE A 212 0.64 -6.95 -10.10
C PHE A 212 -0.21 -7.80 -11.06
N ALA A 213 -1.02 -8.72 -10.53
CA ALA A 213 -2.01 -9.47 -11.30
C ALA A 213 -3.04 -8.53 -11.94
N TRP A 214 -3.54 -7.54 -11.19
CA TRP A 214 -4.44 -6.50 -11.71
C TRP A 214 -3.79 -5.70 -12.83
N LEU A 215 -2.57 -5.23 -12.62
CA LEU A 215 -1.84 -4.42 -13.60
C LEU A 215 -1.64 -5.18 -14.91
N GLY A 216 -1.20 -6.44 -14.86
CA GLY A 216 -1.01 -7.28 -16.04
C GLY A 216 -2.33 -7.56 -16.78
N HIS A 217 -3.38 -7.92 -16.04
CA HIS A 217 -4.71 -8.16 -16.61
C HIS A 217 -5.31 -6.91 -17.26
N TYR A 218 -5.20 -5.76 -16.59
CA TYR A 218 -5.68 -4.47 -17.10
C TYR A 218 -4.94 -4.03 -18.37
N THR A 219 -3.62 -4.19 -18.40
CA THR A 219 -2.80 -3.83 -19.57
C THR A 219 -3.21 -4.61 -20.81
N TRP A 220 -3.48 -5.92 -20.67
CA TRP A 220 -3.95 -6.74 -21.78
C TRP A 220 -5.39 -6.42 -22.17
N ALA A 221 -6.27 -6.16 -21.19
CA ALA A 221 -7.66 -5.78 -21.45
C ALA A 221 -7.77 -4.45 -22.23
N LEU A 222 -6.88 -3.48 -21.96
CA LEU A 222 -6.82 -2.19 -22.67
C LEU A 222 -6.42 -2.31 -24.14
N ALA A 223 -5.82 -3.43 -24.55
CA ALA A 223 -5.42 -3.64 -25.95
C ALA A 223 -6.63 -3.59 -26.90
N LEU A 224 -7.82 -4.05 -26.47
CA LEU A 224 -9.02 -4.06 -27.30
C LEU A 224 -9.55 -2.63 -27.57
N PRO A 225 -9.83 -1.79 -26.56
CA PRO A 225 -10.21 -0.39 -26.79
C PRO A 225 -9.13 0.39 -27.53
N ALA A 226 -7.85 0.13 -27.26
CA ALA A 226 -6.74 0.80 -27.95
C ALA A 226 -6.71 0.47 -29.45
N LEU A 227 -6.89 -0.80 -29.81
CA LEU A 227 -6.92 -1.24 -31.21
C LEU A 227 -8.14 -0.65 -31.94
N VAL A 228 -9.33 -0.74 -31.34
CA VAL A 228 -10.56 -0.19 -31.93
C VAL A 228 -10.45 1.34 -32.05
N GLY A 229 -9.96 2.02 -31.01
CA GLY A 229 -9.75 3.46 -31.03
C GLY A 229 -8.77 3.90 -32.11
N LEU A 230 -7.69 3.14 -32.32
CA LEU A 230 -6.74 3.39 -33.41
C LEU A 230 -7.41 3.20 -34.78
N LEU A 231 -8.19 2.13 -34.97
CA LEU A 231 -8.90 1.87 -36.23
C LEU A 231 -9.93 2.97 -36.55
N VAL A 232 -10.69 3.43 -35.54
CA VAL A 232 -11.63 4.55 -35.68
C VAL A 232 -10.88 5.85 -35.99
N GLY A 233 -9.78 6.12 -35.29
CA GLY A 233 -8.95 7.31 -35.53
C GLY A 233 -8.35 7.35 -36.94
N LEU A 234 -7.85 6.22 -37.45
CA LEU A 234 -7.27 6.13 -38.79
C LEU A 234 -8.33 6.19 -39.90
N SER A 235 -9.50 5.58 -39.70
CA SER A 235 -10.56 5.53 -40.72
C SER A 235 -11.40 6.80 -40.78
N CYS A 236 -11.76 7.38 -39.63
CA CYS A 236 -12.62 8.57 -39.57
C CYS A 236 -11.78 9.88 -39.55
N GLY A 237 -10.49 9.85 -39.17
CA GLY A 237 -9.63 11.05 -39.10
C GLY A 237 -9.03 11.56 -40.42
N GLY A 238 -9.19 10.82 -41.53
CA GLY A 238 -8.64 11.18 -42.86
C GLY A 238 -9.68 11.65 -43.88
N SER A 239 -10.98 11.54 -43.59
CA SER A 239 -12.05 11.81 -44.56
C SER A 239 -12.61 13.22 -44.38
N HIS A 240 -11.94 14.22 -44.94
CA HIS A 240 -12.47 15.58 -45.07
C HIS A 240 -13.79 15.58 -45.86
N GLY A 241 -14.95 15.49 -45.19
CA GLY A 241 -16.22 15.78 -45.85
C GLY A 241 -17.51 15.16 -45.29
N GLN A 242 -17.50 14.27 -44.30
CA GLN A 242 -18.73 13.58 -43.89
C GLN A 242 -18.93 13.50 -42.37
N GLN A 243 -19.40 14.61 -41.78
CA GLN A 243 -19.68 14.79 -40.35
C GLN A 243 -20.59 13.68 -39.75
N VAL A 244 -21.55 13.18 -40.54
CA VAL A 244 -22.45 12.07 -40.12
C VAL A 244 -21.68 10.78 -39.82
N GLN A 245 -20.63 10.48 -40.58
CA GLN A 245 -19.81 9.29 -40.37
C GLN A 245 -18.96 9.41 -39.10
N GLU A 246 -18.39 10.59 -38.86
CA GLU A 246 -17.59 10.88 -37.66
C GLU A 246 -18.41 10.76 -36.38
N ASP A 247 -19.60 11.36 -36.37
CA ASP A 247 -20.53 11.28 -35.24
C ASP A 247 -20.97 9.83 -34.97
N ALA A 248 -21.28 9.07 -36.02
CA ALA A 248 -21.61 7.66 -35.90
C ALA A 248 -20.43 6.81 -35.38
N CYS A 249 -19.21 7.05 -35.87
CA CYS A 249 -17.98 6.38 -35.38
C CYS A 249 -17.80 6.63 -33.87
N LEU A 250 -17.98 7.89 -33.43
CA LEU A 250 -17.79 8.30 -32.05
C LEU A 250 -18.83 7.66 -31.13
N VAL A 251 -20.11 7.73 -31.49
CA VAL A 251 -21.19 7.10 -30.71
C VAL A 251 -20.94 5.60 -30.58
N GLY A 252 -20.59 4.92 -31.69
CA GLY A 252 -20.22 3.50 -31.67
C GLY A 252 -19.05 3.20 -30.72
N PHE A 253 -18.00 4.03 -30.75
CA PHE A 253 -16.85 3.89 -29.86
C PHE A 253 -17.22 4.10 -28.39
N THR A 254 -18.09 5.05 -28.05
CA THR A 254 -18.54 5.27 -26.66
C THR A 254 -19.33 4.07 -26.12
N LEU A 255 -20.24 3.51 -26.91
CA LEU A 255 -21.00 2.32 -26.53
C LEU A 255 -20.08 1.11 -26.33
N LEU A 256 -19.09 0.93 -27.21
CA LEU A 256 -18.09 -0.12 -27.08
C LEU A 256 -17.25 0.04 -25.79
N ASN A 257 -16.84 1.27 -25.44
CA ASN A 257 -16.11 1.51 -24.19
C ASN A 257 -16.96 1.24 -22.94
N MET A 258 -18.24 1.62 -22.95
CA MET A 258 -19.15 1.33 -21.84
C MET A 258 -19.35 -0.19 -21.68
N LEU A 259 -19.53 -0.91 -22.78
CA LEU A 259 -19.63 -2.37 -22.76
C LEU A 259 -18.31 -3.02 -22.31
N TRP A 260 -17.17 -2.57 -22.83
CA TRP A 260 -15.87 -3.08 -22.43
C TRP A 260 -15.60 -2.84 -20.95
N ALA A 261 -15.90 -1.64 -20.41
CA ALA A 261 -15.67 -1.32 -19.02
C ALA A 261 -16.49 -2.22 -18.07
N THR A 262 -17.75 -2.48 -18.40
CA THR A 262 -18.61 -3.39 -17.61
C THR A 262 -18.12 -4.83 -17.67
N ILE A 263 -17.77 -5.34 -18.86
CA ILE A 263 -17.20 -6.68 -19.03
C ILE A 263 -15.87 -6.82 -18.27
N TYR A 264 -15.00 -5.82 -18.37
CA TYR A 264 -13.69 -5.84 -17.71
C TYR A 264 -13.85 -5.91 -16.19
N LEU A 265 -14.73 -5.09 -15.60
CA LEU A 265 -14.95 -5.10 -14.15
C LEU A 265 -15.46 -6.46 -13.65
N GLU A 266 -16.40 -7.08 -14.39
CA GLU A 266 -16.88 -8.42 -14.04
C GLU A 266 -15.83 -9.52 -14.25
N MET A 267 -15.04 -9.42 -15.31
CA MET A 267 -13.93 -10.34 -15.56
C MET A 267 -12.85 -10.23 -14.47
N TRP A 268 -12.53 -9.01 -14.05
CA TRP A 268 -11.58 -8.77 -12.96
C TRP A 268 -12.10 -9.34 -11.64
N LYS A 269 -13.37 -9.11 -11.27
CA LYS A 269 -13.96 -9.70 -10.05
C LYS A 269 -13.83 -11.22 -10.02
N ARG A 270 -14.11 -11.88 -11.15
CA ARG A 270 -13.97 -13.33 -11.30
C ARG A 270 -12.52 -13.79 -11.18
N TYR A 271 -11.60 -13.09 -11.87
CA TYR A 271 -10.19 -13.42 -11.85
C TYR A 271 -9.54 -13.18 -10.47
N SER A 272 -9.90 -12.10 -9.79
CA SER A 272 -9.45 -11.82 -8.43
C SER A 272 -9.96 -12.88 -7.44
N ALA A 273 -11.20 -13.34 -7.58
CA ALA A 273 -11.75 -14.40 -6.75
C ALA A 273 -11.03 -15.74 -6.98
N GLU A 274 -10.72 -16.08 -8.24
CA GLU A 274 -9.94 -17.27 -8.59
C GLU A 274 -8.54 -17.22 -7.95
N LEU A 275 -7.84 -16.09 -8.05
CA LEU A 275 -6.52 -15.93 -7.45
C LEU A 275 -6.58 -16.00 -5.91
N SER A 276 -7.52 -15.30 -5.28
CA SER A 276 -7.71 -15.35 -3.83
C SER A 276 -8.03 -16.77 -3.33
N TYR A 277 -8.78 -17.54 -4.12
CA TYR A 277 -9.04 -18.95 -3.82
C TYR A 277 -7.76 -19.80 -3.98
N GLN A 278 -7.05 -19.68 -5.11
CA GLN A 278 -5.78 -20.40 -5.36
C GLN A 278 -4.70 -20.06 -4.33
N TRP A 279 -4.75 -18.86 -3.78
CA TRP A 279 -3.80 -18.41 -2.77
C TRP A 279 -4.21 -18.75 -1.33
N GLY A 280 -5.43 -19.25 -1.13
CA GLY A 280 -5.98 -19.58 0.19
C GLY A 280 -6.26 -18.35 1.06
N THR A 281 -6.40 -17.17 0.46
CA THR A 281 -6.66 -15.89 1.15
C THR A 281 -8.12 -15.45 1.10
N LEU A 282 -9.02 -16.25 0.51
CA LEU A 282 -10.43 -15.91 0.36
C LEU A 282 -11.18 -15.86 1.71
N ASP A 283 -10.89 -16.82 2.58
CA ASP A 283 -11.44 -16.92 3.92
C ASP A 283 -10.49 -16.22 4.91
N GLU A 284 -10.55 -14.89 4.96
CA GLU A 284 -9.80 -14.11 5.94
C GLU A 284 -10.35 -14.35 7.35
N GLN A 285 -9.49 -14.28 8.37
CA GLN A 285 -9.93 -14.38 9.76
C GLN A 285 -10.89 -13.22 10.08
N SER A 286 -11.83 -13.43 11.00
CA SER A 286 -12.74 -12.36 11.38
C SER A 286 -11.96 -11.15 11.91
N GLU A 287 -12.33 -9.95 11.47
CA GLU A 287 -11.74 -8.64 11.85
C GLU A 287 -11.62 -8.46 13.37
N LEU A 288 -12.44 -9.16 14.16
CA LEU A 288 -12.44 -9.12 15.61
C LEU A 288 -11.23 -9.82 16.25
N LEU A 289 -10.61 -10.78 15.55
CA LEU A 289 -9.42 -11.52 16.00
C LEU A 289 -8.11 -10.79 15.67
N VAL A 290 -8.15 -9.85 14.72
CA VAL A 290 -6.98 -9.06 14.32
C VAL A 290 -6.68 -8.02 15.38
N GLU A 291 -5.39 -7.86 15.71
CA GLU A 291 -4.93 -6.91 16.71
C GLU A 291 -5.16 -5.46 16.24
N PRO A 292 -5.47 -4.54 17.18
CA PRO A 292 -5.60 -3.13 16.84
C PRO A 292 -4.25 -2.55 16.42
N ARG A 293 -4.28 -1.54 15.55
CA ARG A 293 -3.07 -0.83 15.12
C ARG A 293 -2.35 -0.19 16.31
N PRO A 294 -1.01 -0.06 16.26
CA PRO A 294 -0.23 0.49 17.39
C PRO A 294 -0.62 1.91 17.79
N GLN A 295 -1.08 2.71 16.84
CA GLN A 295 -1.45 4.11 17.04
C GLN A 295 -2.92 4.31 17.46
N PHE A 296 -3.68 3.21 17.60
CA PHE A 296 -5.08 3.27 17.97
C PHE A 296 -5.24 3.73 19.42
N ARG A 297 -6.04 4.77 19.64
CA ARG A 297 -6.28 5.35 20.97
C ARG A 297 -7.64 4.94 21.52
N GLY A 298 -7.73 4.60 22.79
CA GLY A 298 -9.01 4.23 23.39
C GLY A 298 -8.91 4.02 24.89
N GLU A 299 -10.05 3.90 25.53
CA GLU A 299 -10.11 3.49 26.94
C GLU A 299 -9.85 1.98 27.03
N PRO A 300 -9.04 1.51 28.00
CA PRO A 300 -8.78 0.09 28.15
C PRO A 300 -10.08 -0.63 28.51
N SER A 301 -10.52 -1.53 27.63
CA SER A 301 -11.71 -2.33 27.84
C SER A 301 -11.41 -3.80 27.54
N ARG A 302 -12.13 -4.70 28.19
CA ARG A 302 -11.94 -6.14 27.98
C ARG A 302 -12.66 -6.56 26.71
N SER A 303 -11.92 -7.11 25.76
CA SER A 303 -12.49 -7.62 24.50
C SER A 303 -13.48 -8.74 24.76
N ALA A 304 -14.65 -8.67 24.12
CA ALA A 304 -15.70 -9.68 24.26
C ALA A 304 -15.32 -11.03 23.62
N VAL A 305 -14.35 -11.04 22.69
CA VAL A 305 -13.93 -12.23 21.94
C VAL A 305 -12.61 -12.79 22.48
N THR A 306 -11.59 -11.94 22.62
CA THR A 306 -10.25 -12.37 23.06
C THR A 306 -10.11 -12.41 24.57
N GLY A 307 -10.99 -11.71 25.30
CA GLY A 307 -10.91 -11.58 26.76
C GLY A 307 -9.72 -10.75 27.27
N ARG A 308 -8.90 -10.20 26.36
CA ARG A 308 -7.72 -9.37 26.65
C ARG A 308 -8.12 -7.92 26.91
N LEU A 309 -7.28 -7.19 27.64
CA LEU A 309 -7.42 -5.73 27.78
C LEU A 309 -6.90 -5.08 26.50
N GLU A 310 -7.81 -4.47 25.74
CA GLU A 310 -7.49 -3.78 24.49
C GLU A 310 -8.05 -2.34 24.57
N PRO A 311 -7.39 -1.34 23.96
CA PRO A 311 -8.00 -0.02 23.80
C PRO A 311 -9.31 -0.19 23.01
N SER A 312 -10.38 0.45 23.47
CA SER A 312 -11.68 0.47 22.80
C SER A 312 -12.15 1.91 22.58
N TYR A 313 -12.73 2.17 21.41
CA TYR A 313 -13.25 3.49 21.05
C TYR A 313 -14.72 3.36 20.63
N PRO A 314 -15.64 4.14 21.23
CA PRO A 314 -17.06 4.01 20.96
C PRO A 314 -17.39 4.45 19.52
N SER A 315 -18.09 3.57 18.80
CA SER A 315 -18.45 3.80 17.39
C SER A 315 -19.25 5.09 17.18
N TRP A 316 -20.17 5.47 18.07
CA TRP A 316 -21.00 6.67 17.89
C TRP A 316 -20.16 7.96 17.85
N LYS A 317 -19.11 8.05 18.66
CA LYS A 317 -18.20 9.20 18.69
C LYS A 317 -17.43 9.33 17.38
N ARG A 318 -17.03 8.18 16.80
CA ARG A 318 -16.41 8.12 15.47
C ARG A 318 -17.36 8.56 14.36
N HIS A 319 -18.59 8.06 14.35
CA HIS A 319 -19.58 8.45 13.34
C HIS A 319 -19.89 9.94 13.43
N LEU A 320 -20.03 10.48 14.65
CA LEU A 320 -20.24 11.90 14.88
C LEU A 320 -19.10 12.75 14.29
N PHE A 321 -17.84 12.38 14.57
CA PHE A 321 -16.67 13.07 14.01
C PHE A 321 -16.65 12.99 12.48
N ARG A 322 -16.93 11.80 11.92
CA ARG A 322 -16.95 11.59 10.46
C ARG A 322 -17.99 12.47 9.76
N TYR A 323 -19.21 12.52 10.28
CA TYR A 323 -20.28 13.30 9.66
C TYR A 323 -20.16 14.81 9.90
N LEU A 324 -19.71 15.24 11.09
CA LEU A 324 -19.63 16.66 11.44
C LEU A 324 -18.32 17.35 11.03
N VAL A 325 -17.23 16.60 10.87
CA VAL A 325 -15.90 17.18 10.58
C VAL A 325 -15.39 16.69 9.24
N THR A 326 -15.22 15.37 9.07
CA THR A 326 -14.58 14.84 7.86
C THR A 326 -15.37 15.16 6.59
N LEU A 327 -16.67 14.86 6.57
CA LEU A 327 -17.51 15.08 5.39
C LEU A 327 -17.53 16.56 4.97
N PRO A 328 -17.80 17.55 5.85
CA PRO A 328 -17.79 18.95 5.45
C PRO A 328 -16.39 19.46 5.07
N VAL A 329 -15.30 18.99 5.70
CA VAL A 329 -13.95 19.37 5.31
C VAL A 329 -13.61 18.84 3.90
N VAL A 330 -13.93 17.58 3.61
CA VAL A 330 -13.72 16.99 2.28
C VAL A 330 -14.58 17.70 1.23
N ALA A 331 -15.85 17.98 1.53
CA ALA A 331 -16.74 18.73 0.64
C ALA A 331 -16.24 20.17 0.40
N GLY A 332 -15.76 20.84 1.44
CA GLY A 332 -15.15 22.17 1.34
C GLY A 332 -13.87 22.17 0.51
N CYS A 333 -13.01 21.15 0.66
CA CYS A 333 -11.83 20.99 -0.18
C CYS A 333 -12.19 20.73 -1.64
N LEU A 334 -13.21 19.91 -1.90
CA LEU A 334 -13.70 19.66 -3.25
C LEU A 334 -14.27 20.93 -3.89
N LEU A 335 -15.05 21.71 -3.14
CA LEU A 335 -15.53 23.02 -3.59
C LEU A 335 -14.37 23.97 -3.90
N LEU A 336 -13.36 24.03 -3.03
CA LEU A 336 -12.17 24.86 -3.23
C LEU A 336 -11.41 24.46 -4.49
N VAL A 337 -11.24 23.17 -4.76
CA VAL A 337 -10.63 22.66 -6.00
C VAL A 337 -11.44 23.13 -7.21
N VAL A 338 -12.76 23.01 -7.16
CA VAL A 338 -13.63 23.43 -8.26
C VAL A 338 -13.50 24.93 -8.53
N LEU A 339 -13.52 25.75 -7.48
CA LEU A 339 -13.35 27.20 -7.56
C LEU A 339 -11.95 27.58 -8.07
N ALA A 340 -10.90 26.94 -7.57
CA ALA A 340 -9.53 27.20 -8.00
C ALA A 340 -9.36 26.94 -9.50
N VAL A 341 -9.87 25.81 -9.98
CA VAL A 341 -9.84 25.50 -11.41
C VAL A 341 -10.67 26.50 -12.23
N PHE A 342 -11.88 26.85 -11.76
CA PHE A 342 -12.71 27.86 -12.43
C PHE A 342 -12.00 29.22 -12.55
N LEU A 343 -11.33 29.69 -11.49
CA LEU A 343 -10.57 30.94 -11.51
C LEU A 343 -9.39 30.87 -12.49
N ILE A 344 -8.70 29.72 -12.55
CA ILE A 344 -7.60 29.54 -13.50
C ILE A 344 -8.12 29.52 -14.94
N PHE A 345 -9.30 28.95 -15.19
CA PHE A 345 -9.94 29.03 -16.50
C PHE A 345 -10.24 30.47 -16.93
N GLN A 346 -10.78 31.28 -16.03
CA GLN A 346 -11.02 32.70 -16.31
C GLN A 346 -9.70 33.43 -16.60
N LEU A 347 -8.64 33.12 -15.84
CA LEU A 347 -7.31 33.66 -16.07
C LEU A 347 -6.73 33.23 -17.43
N GLN A 348 -6.94 31.97 -17.83
CA GLN A 348 -6.52 31.46 -19.15
C GLN A 348 -7.22 32.20 -20.28
N HIS A 349 -8.54 32.37 -20.19
CA HIS A 349 -9.32 33.08 -21.20
C HIS A 349 -8.87 34.54 -21.34
N TRP A 350 -8.73 35.24 -20.20
CA TRP A 350 -8.23 36.60 -20.17
C TRP A 350 -6.81 36.73 -20.75
N TRP A 351 -5.91 35.77 -20.45
CA TRP A 351 -4.55 35.73 -20.99
C TRP A 351 -4.54 35.56 -22.52
N ASP A 352 -5.42 34.71 -23.02
CA ASP A 352 -5.53 34.43 -24.45
C ASP A 352 -6.06 35.66 -25.22
N GLU A 353 -7.10 36.33 -24.70
CA GLU A 353 -7.62 37.58 -25.27
C GLU A 353 -6.55 38.69 -25.26
N TRP A 354 -5.86 38.87 -24.14
CA TRP A 354 -4.82 39.89 -24.00
C TRP A 354 -3.64 39.65 -24.96
N ARG A 355 -3.25 38.39 -25.20
CA ARG A 355 -2.23 38.03 -26.18
C ARG A 355 -2.64 38.40 -27.61
N VAL A 356 -3.89 38.08 -27.98
CA VAL A 356 -4.42 38.37 -29.32
C VAL A 356 -4.45 39.88 -29.56
N GLN A 357 -4.93 40.67 -28.59
CA GLN A 357 -5.04 42.13 -28.71
C GLN A 357 -3.68 42.84 -28.84
N ARG A 358 -2.63 42.34 -28.17
CA ARG A 358 -1.30 42.98 -28.20
C ARG A 358 -0.36 42.46 -29.30
N HIS A 359 -0.84 41.60 -30.20
CA HIS A 359 -0.02 40.93 -31.23
C HIS A 359 1.31 40.41 -30.68
N PHE A 360 1.28 39.86 -29.46
CA PHE A 360 2.50 39.46 -28.79
C PHE A 360 3.02 38.16 -29.42
N LEU A 361 4.05 38.25 -30.26
CA LEU A 361 4.64 37.17 -31.07
C LEU A 361 5.36 36.06 -30.28
N GLY A 362 5.24 36.04 -28.95
CA GLY A 362 5.93 35.09 -28.08
C GLY A 362 5.11 33.82 -27.78
N ASN A 363 5.78 32.67 -27.74
CA ASN A 363 5.21 31.34 -27.40
C ASN A 363 4.69 31.19 -25.94
N PHE A 364 4.36 32.29 -25.24
CA PHE A 364 3.89 32.28 -23.84
C PHE A 364 2.46 31.72 -23.63
N SER A 365 1.90 31.01 -24.61
CA SER A 365 0.63 30.27 -24.52
C SER A 365 0.67 29.19 -23.42
N PHE A 366 1.86 28.67 -23.10
CA PHE A 366 2.03 27.62 -22.10
C PHE A 366 2.05 28.15 -20.65
N LEU A 367 2.23 29.46 -20.42
CA LEU A 367 2.43 30.01 -19.08
C LEU A 367 1.24 29.76 -18.14
N PRO A 368 -0.02 30.03 -18.53
CA PRO A 368 -1.18 29.68 -17.69
C PRO A 368 -1.35 28.17 -17.47
N LYS A 369 -0.92 27.33 -18.42
CA LYS A 369 -1.00 25.87 -18.32
C LYS A 369 0.00 25.30 -17.33
N VAL A 370 1.22 25.85 -17.33
CA VAL A 370 2.24 25.50 -16.33
C VAL A 370 1.78 25.95 -14.94
N LEU A 371 1.22 27.16 -14.82
CA LEU A 371 0.67 27.65 -13.55
C LEU A 371 -0.45 26.74 -13.03
N LEU A 372 -1.35 26.28 -13.91
CA LEU A 372 -2.40 25.32 -13.55
C LEU A 372 -1.82 24.02 -12.98
N ALA A 373 -0.81 23.44 -13.63
CA ALA A 373 -0.18 22.21 -13.16
C ALA A 373 0.48 22.39 -11.78
N VAL A 374 1.13 23.52 -11.54
CA VAL A 374 1.75 23.85 -10.24
C VAL A 374 0.68 23.99 -9.16
N VAL A 375 -0.40 24.74 -9.41
CA VAL A 375 -1.48 24.94 -8.43
C VAL A 375 -2.14 23.61 -8.07
N ILE A 376 -2.44 22.75 -9.06
CA ILE A 376 -3.03 21.43 -8.81
C ILE A 376 -2.08 20.57 -7.95
N HIS A 377 -0.79 20.53 -8.28
CA HIS A 377 0.18 19.76 -7.51
C HIS A 377 0.29 20.23 -6.04
N VAL A 378 0.25 21.55 -5.81
CA VAL A 378 0.24 22.13 -4.47
C VAL A 378 -1.06 21.76 -3.73
N LEU A 379 -2.22 21.91 -4.38
CA LEU A 379 -3.52 21.56 -3.78
C LEU A 379 -3.60 20.07 -3.42
N ASP A 380 -3.16 19.16 -4.29
CA ASP A 380 -3.14 17.73 -4.03
C ASP A 380 -2.21 17.38 -2.84
N THR A 381 -1.04 18.03 -2.77
CA THR A 381 -0.09 17.82 -1.65
C THR A 381 -0.66 18.32 -0.32
N VAL A 382 -1.30 19.49 -0.31
CA VAL A 382 -1.96 20.05 0.88
C VAL A 382 -3.14 19.16 1.29
N TYR A 383 -3.97 18.73 0.34
CA TYR A 383 -5.09 17.84 0.63
C TYR A 383 -4.64 16.49 1.16
N TYR A 384 -3.56 15.91 0.64
CA TYR A 384 -2.98 14.67 1.18
C TYR A 384 -2.63 14.80 2.67
N ARG A 385 -2.04 15.93 3.08
CA ARG A 385 -1.74 16.22 4.49
C ARG A 385 -3.01 16.35 5.34
N ILE A 386 -4.04 17.03 4.82
CA ILE A 386 -5.34 17.16 5.48
C ILE A 386 -6.03 15.80 5.62
N ALA A 387 -6.00 14.97 4.57
CA ALA A 387 -6.61 13.65 4.55
C ALA A 387 -5.96 12.71 5.58
N LEU A 388 -4.63 12.72 5.68
CA LEU A 388 -3.90 12.00 6.74
C LEU A 388 -4.34 12.46 8.13
N TRP A 389 -4.32 13.77 8.37
CA TRP A 389 -4.72 14.34 9.66
C TRP A 389 -6.17 13.97 10.04
N LEU A 390 -7.11 14.08 9.10
CA LEU A 390 -8.51 13.66 9.32
C LEU A 390 -8.61 12.17 9.65
N ASN A 391 -7.85 11.32 8.96
CA ASN A 391 -7.87 9.88 9.16
C ASN A 391 -7.28 9.46 10.51
N ASP A 392 -6.22 10.14 10.95
CA ASP A 392 -5.64 9.94 12.28
C ASP A 392 -6.59 10.39 13.40
N MET A 393 -7.38 11.45 13.18
CA MET A 393 -8.41 11.90 14.12
C MET A 393 -9.63 10.97 14.16
N GLU A 394 -9.98 10.32 13.05
CA GLU A 394 -11.07 9.33 13.03
C GLU A 394 -10.76 8.05 13.79
N ASN A 395 -9.47 7.78 14.02
CA ASN A 395 -8.97 6.73 14.90
C ASN A 395 -9.58 5.34 14.58
N TYR A 396 -9.12 4.74 13.49
CA TYR A 396 -9.50 3.40 13.06
C TYR A 396 -8.78 2.31 13.86
N ARG A 397 -9.48 1.21 14.16
CA ARG A 397 -8.92 0.08 14.93
C ARG A 397 -7.93 -0.72 14.09
N LEU A 398 -8.28 -1.05 12.84
CA LEU A 398 -7.49 -1.91 11.96
C LEU A 398 -6.72 -1.10 10.92
N ASP A 399 -5.55 -1.61 10.51
CA ASP A 399 -4.75 -1.00 9.44
C ASP A 399 -5.48 -1.05 8.09
N GLN A 400 -6.22 -2.15 7.80
CA GLN A 400 -7.03 -2.26 6.58
C GLN A 400 -8.09 -1.16 6.50
N ASP A 401 -8.91 -1.01 7.55
CA ASP A 401 -9.93 0.03 7.62
C ASP A 401 -9.34 1.45 7.50
N TYR A 402 -8.19 1.68 8.14
CA TYR A 402 -7.50 2.96 8.09
C TYR A 402 -7.09 3.29 6.65
N GLU A 403 -6.40 2.37 5.99
CA GLU A 403 -5.92 2.54 4.62
C GLU A 403 -7.07 2.68 3.63
N ASP A 404 -8.12 1.86 3.74
CA ASP A 404 -9.27 1.91 2.84
C ASP A 404 -9.98 3.27 2.88
N GLN A 405 -10.18 3.81 4.08
CA GLN A 405 -10.80 5.12 4.27
C GLN A 405 -9.89 6.27 3.82
N LEU A 406 -8.57 6.12 4.01
CA LEU A 406 -7.60 7.07 3.47
C LEU A 406 -7.63 7.10 1.94
N ILE A 407 -7.63 5.92 1.31
CA ILE A 407 -7.68 5.75 -0.15
C ILE A 407 -8.95 6.40 -0.70
N ILE A 408 -10.12 6.15 -0.09
CA ILE A 408 -11.39 6.76 -0.53
C ILE A 408 -11.31 8.29 -0.51
N LYS A 409 -10.79 8.89 0.57
CA LYS A 409 -10.65 10.35 0.71
C LYS A 409 -9.71 10.91 -0.35
N ILE A 410 -8.54 10.30 -0.54
CA ILE A 410 -7.54 10.74 -1.52
C ILE A 410 -8.09 10.61 -2.94
N ALA A 411 -8.65 9.45 -3.27
CA ALA A 411 -9.16 9.15 -4.61
C ALA A 411 -10.29 10.10 -5.02
N LEU A 412 -11.16 10.51 -4.09
CA LEU A 412 -12.29 11.38 -4.37
C LEU A 412 -11.85 12.77 -4.87
N VAL A 413 -10.90 13.42 -4.18
CA VAL A 413 -10.38 14.73 -4.59
C VAL A 413 -9.42 14.61 -5.77
N SER A 414 -8.51 13.63 -5.76
CA SER A 414 -7.55 13.43 -6.85
C SER A 414 -8.24 13.10 -8.18
N SER A 415 -9.33 12.32 -8.15
CA SER A 415 -10.12 12.06 -9.37
C SER A 415 -10.82 13.32 -9.87
N CYS A 416 -11.22 14.22 -8.97
CA CYS A 416 -11.79 15.52 -9.34
C CYS A 416 -10.73 16.40 -10.02
N THR A 417 -9.57 16.60 -9.37
CA THR A 417 -8.47 17.41 -9.92
C THR A 417 -8.00 16.89 -11.28
N THR A 418 -7.83 15.57 -11.42
CA THR A 418 -7.39 14.94 -12.68
C THR A 418 -8.41 15.13 -13.81
N ARG A 419 -9.71 14.93 -13.56
CA ARG A 419 -10.76 15.16 -14.57
C ARG A 419 -10.87 16.62 -14.95
N MET A 420 -10.76 17.52 -13.98
CA MET A 420 -10.79 18.96 -14.22
C MET A 420 -9.58 19.44 -15.03
N TRP A 421 -8.39 18.89 -14.78
CA TRP A 421 -7.20 19.14 -15.59
C TRP A 421 -7.39 18.68 -17.05
N ALA A 422 -7.97 17.49 -17.26
CA ALA A 422 -8.29 16.99 -18.60
C ALA A 422 -9.27 17.91 -19.34
N LEU A 423 -10.30 18.41 -18.65
CA LEU A 423 -11.21 19.41 -19.19
C LEU A 423 -10.47 20.71 -19.55
N GLY A 424 -9.50 21.13 -18.72
CA GLY A 424 -8.80 22.39 -18.93
C GLY A 424 -7.69 22.40 -19.96
N MET A 425 -7.22 21.23 -20.36
CA MET A 425 -6.29 21.07 -21.46
C MET A 425 -6.98 21.09 -22.83
N HIS A 426 -8.31 20.91 -22.90
CA HIS A 426 -9.06 20.89 -24.16
C HIS A 426 -9.63 22.29 -24.48
N PRO A 427 -9.03 23.06 -25.42
CA PRO A 427 -9.45 24.44 -25.69
C PRO A 427 -10.85 24.54 -26.32
N SER A 428 -11.37 23.42 -26.84
CA SER A 428 -12.58 23.36 -27.67
C SER A 428 -13.76 22.61 -27.02
N GLY A 429 -13.60 22.05 -25.82
CA GLY A 429 -14.61 21.16 -25.21
C GLY A 429 -15.80 21.86 -24.55
N ILE A 430 -15.62 23.10 -24.09
CA ILE A 430 -16.70 23.82 -23.38
C ILE A 430 -17.53 24.64 -24.38
N VAL A 431 -16.93 25.20 -25.44
CA VAL A 431 -17.69 25.95 -26.45
C VAL A 431 -18.63 25.04 -27.26
N ALA A 432 -18.24 23.79 -27.54
CA ALA A 432 -19.07 22.86 -28.30
C ALA A 432 -20.32 22.38 -27.55
N SER A 433 -20.28 22.25 -26.21
CA SER A 433 -21.47 21.83 -25.45
C SER A 433 -22.49 22.95 -25.21
N TYR A 434 -22.10 24.22 -25.26
CA TYR A 434 -23.05 25.34 -25.14
C TYR A 434 -23.57 25.84 -26.50
N SER A 435 -22.95 25.48 -27.62
CA SER A 435 -23.43 25.88 -28.97
C SER A 435 -24.51 24.97 -29.58
N VAL A 436 -25.00 23.95 -28.86
CA VAL A 436 -26.08 23.05 -29.37
C VAL A 436 -27.50 23.57 -29.05
N HIS A 437 -27.66 24.74 -28.40
CA HIS A 437 -28.99 25.34 -28.20
C HIS A 437 -29.14 26.71 -28.86
N PHE A 438 -30.01 26.72 -29.88
CA PHE A 438 -30.62 27.84 -30.61
C PHE A 438 -29.82 28.48 -31.78
N PRO A 439 -30.02 27.97 -33.00
CA PRO A 439 -30.20 28.81 -34.17
C PRO A 439 -31.70 29.01 -34.47
N CYS A 440 -32.03 30.20 -34.99
CA CYS A 440 -33.31 30.59 -35.61
C CYS A 440 -34.40 31.20 -34.69
N LEU A 441 -34.24 32.48 -34.37
CA LEU A 441 -35.33 33.47 -34.44
C LEU A 441 -34.76 34.90 -34.38
N HIS A 442 -34.30 35.39 -35.53
CA HIS A 442 -34.29 36.82 -35.85
C HIS A 442 -34.06 36.98 -37.36
N THR A 443 -35.16 37.06 -38.09
CA THR A 443 -35.58 38.08 -39.08
C THR A 443 -36.52 37.44 -40.09
#